data_AF-A0A7W0N993-F1
#
_entry.id   AF-A0A7W0N993-F1
#
_cell.length_a   1.000
_cell.length_b   1.000
_cell.length_c   1.000
_cell.angle_alpha   90.00
_cell.angle_beta   90.00
_cell.angle_gamma   90.00
#
_symmetry.space_group_name_H-M   'P 1'
#
loop_
_entity.id
_entity.type
_entity.pdbx_description
1 polymer ?
#
loop_
_entity_poly.entity_id
_entity_poly.type
_entity_poly.pdbx_seq_one_letter_code
_entity_poly.pdbx_strand_id
1 'polypeptide(L)'
;MWWSIEELARCDTGGRVATAIKAAVTFETVIGLEVHTQLSTQSKMYCGCTADYANAEPNTHTCPICLGLPGALPAINRAAIEFALRTGLALKCTIADYCKFDRKNYVYPDLPKGYQISQYDLPLATSGLLKFNSNGMSISAGITRVHLEEDTGRLVHRDSSASGNRSLVDFNRSGVPLMEIVSDPDLRSPEQARDYLIALRQILRYIGVSSGNMEEGAFRCDANVSIRSDDGALVGAKVEIKNMNSFRAVEHALRFEEQRQRSELSGGGLIIQETRGWVEESGKTVPQRTKEQAHDYRYFPEPDLPPLAFSGEMVTEVRSRIPELPAERKTRLRRDYGINDGDATLITQEQTIADVFEEVAAPLQESDGGRMVANWLLNDILGLQKHRGLPAGTLPLSVAQFQDFILLIRRGDVTGRAAKELLPKLLDDELPSAAAIRLKLMSLHDSAEVRDAAVQTLREQPLAVADFRAGKTAALGRLLGETIKRTGGRANPEEVRRILLEILSDE
;
A
#
# COMPACT_ATOMS: atom_id res chain seq x y z
N MET A 1 2.40 23.84 -16.76
CA MET A 1 3.09 25.15 -16.76
C MET A 1 2.13 26.15 -16.13
N TRP A 2 2.42 26.60 -14.90
CA TRP A 2 1.53 27.43 -14.09
C TRP A 2 1.87 28.90 -14.33
N TRP A 3 0.88 29.71 -14.72
CA TRP A 3 1.07 31.13 -15.03
C TRP A 3 1.18 31.94 -13.73
N SER A 4 2.00 33.00 -13.74
CA SER A 4 2.24 33.86 -12.58
C SER A 4 1.16 34.93 -12.44
N ILE A 5 1.04 35.54 -11.25
CA ILE A 5 0.05 36.58 -10.91
C ILE A 5 0.06 37.75 -11.91
N GLU A 6 1.18 38.03 -12.56
CA GLU A 6 1.31 39.15 -13.51
C GLU A 6 0.55 38.92 -14.82
N GLU A 7 0.22 37.68 -15.17
CA GLU A 7 -0.47 37.36 -16.44
C GLU A 7 -1.99 37.44 -16.32
N LEU A 8 -2.54 37.38 -15.10
CA LEU A 8 -3.98 37.55 -14.81
C LEU A 8 -4.39 39.03 -14.66
N ALA A 9 -3.45 39.93 -14.42
CA ALA A 9 -3.73 41.35 -14.15
C ALA A 9 -4.05 42.19 -15.40
N ARG A 10 -4.11 41.60 -16.61
CA ARG A 10 -4.36 42.33 -17.87
C ARG A 10 -5.77 42.21 -18.45
N CYS A 11 -6.68 41.51 -17.79
CA CYS A 11 -8.06 41.35 -18.27
C CYS A 11 -9.04 42.15 -17.39
N ASP A 12 -8.89 43.48 -17.39
CA ASP A 12 -9.89 44.39 -16.84
C ASP A 12 -10.93 44.72 -17.93
N THR A 13 -12.09 44.08 -17.86
CA THR A 13 -13.34 44.70 -18.30
C THR A 13 -14.44 44.29 -17.32
N GLY A 14 -14.50 45.02 -16.21
CA GLY A 14 -15.64 45.00 -15.30
C GLY A 14 -16.97 45.32 -15.99
N GLY A 15 -18.04 44.69 -15.51
CA GLY A 15 -19.42 45.14 -15.75
C GLY A 15 -20.38 44.17 -16.43
N ARG A 16 -19.94 43.02 -16.97
CA ARG A 16 -20.85 42.02 -17.59
C ARG A 16 -20.92 40.66 -16.89
N VAL A 17 -20.14 40.44 -15.85
CA VAL A 17 -20.10 39.15 -15.12
C VAL A 17 -21.31 38.95 -14.19
N ALA A 18 -22.00 40.02 -13.81
CA ALA A 18 -23.00 39.98 -12.74
C ALA A 18 -24.41 39.49 -13.14
N THR A 19 -24.65 39.01 -14.37
CA THR A 19 -26.01 38.62 -14.80
C THR A 19 -26.09 37.28 -15.54
N ALA A 20 -25.02 36.49 -15.60
CA ALA A 20 -25.02 35.15 -16.20
C ALA A 20 -24.88 34.00 -15.18
N ILE A 21 -24.73 34.29 -13.89
CA ILE A 21 -24.52 33.27 -12.83
C ILE A 21 -25.88 32.84 -12.26
N LYS A 22 -26.69 32.18 -13.09
CA LYS A 22 -27.88 31.42 -12.64
C LYS A 22 -28.15 30.18 -13.48
N ALA A 23 -27.17 29.75 -14.27
CA ALA A 23 -27.09 28.40 -14.83
C ALA A 23 -26.16 27.59 -13.94
N ALA A 24 -26.47 26.31 -13.72
CA ALA A 24 -25.70 25.40 -12.89
C ALA A 24 -24.26 25.29 -13.43
N VAL A 25 -23.32 26.05 -12.86
CA VAL A 25 -21.90 25.93 -13.16
C VAL A 25 -21.45 24.60 -12.56
N THR A 26 -21.07 23.64 -13.40
CA THR A 26 -20.40 22.45 -12.92
C THR A 26 -18.92 22.78 -12.68
N PHE A 27 -18.41 22.30 -11.55
CA PHE A 27 -17.07 22.58 -11.08
C PHE A 27 -16.27 21.28 -11.10
N GLU A 28 -15.21 21.24 -11.91
CA GLU A 28 -14.29 20.12 -11.94
C GLU A 28 -13.20 20.31 -10.89
N THR A 29 -12.97 19.29 -10.08
CA THR A 29 -11.92 19.28 -9.05
C THR A 29 -10.61 18.86 -9.68
N VAL A 30 -9.53 19.59 -9.39
CA VAL A 30 -8.18 19.31 -9.89
C VAL A 30 -7.26 19.13 -8.70
N ILE A 31 -6.68 17.93 -8.58
CA ILE A 31 -5.83 17.55 -7.45
C ILE A 31 -4.44 17.13 -7.95
N GLY A 32 -3.41 17.60 -7.26
CA GLY A 32 -2.03 17.13 -7.38
C GLY A 32 -1.46 16.79 -6.00
N LEU A 33 -0.58 15.80 -5.93
CA LEU A 33 -0.05 15.27 -4.67
C LEU A 33 1.47 15.40 -4.63
N GLU A 34 1.98 15.73 -3.45
CA GLU A 34 3.40 15.79 -3.13
C GLU A 34 3.67 14.76 -2.05
N VAL A 35 4.32 13.66 -2.44
CA VAL A 35 4.52 12.49 -1.57
C VAL A 35 5.97 12.42 -1.15
N HIS A 36 6.22 12.44 0.15
CA HIS A 36 7.54 12.27 0.73
C HIS A 36 7.65 10.87 1.33
N THR A 37 8.66 10.12 0.93
CA THR A 37 8.88 8.74 1.40
C THR A 37 10.31 8.54 1.90
N GLN A 38 10.44 8.06 3.14
CA GLN A 38 11.74 7.70 3.70
C GLN A 38 12.23 6.41 3.04
N LEU A 39 13.48 6.41 2.60
CA LEU A 39 14.09 5.26 1.97
C LEU A 39 14.63 4.30 3.04
N SER A 40 14.40 3.00 2.84
CA SER A 40 14.82 1.94 3.76
C SER A 40 16.31 1.58 3.62
N THR A 41 17.19 2.57 3.69
CA THR A 41 18.65 2.39 3.66
C THR A 41 19.21 2.08 5.04
N GLN A 42 20.41 1.49 5.08
CA GLN A 42 21.12 1.24 6.35
C GLN A 42 21.71 2.52 6.94
N SER A 43 22.36 3.34 6.11
CA SER A 43 22.95 4.63 6.51
C SER A 43 22.12 5.81 6.04
N LYS A 44 22.36 6.98 6.64
CA LYS A 44 21.80 8.28 6.25
C LYS A 44 22.22 8.70 4.83
N MET A 45 21.58 9.74 4.31
CA MET A 45 21.74 10.21 2.92
C MET A 45 23.13 10.77 2.64
N TYR A 46 23.69 11.49 3.62
CA TYR A 46 24.92 12.26 3.45
C TYR A 46 26.03 11.90 4.46
N CYS A 47 25.81 10.89 5.31
CA CYS A 47 26.78 10.45 6.32
C CYS A 47 26.62 8.97 6.69
N GLY A 48 27.58 8.44 7.45
CA GLY A 48 27.62 7.02 7.84
C GLY A 48 26.76 6.63 9.05
N CYS A 49 26.02 7.56 9.66
CA CYS A 49 25.11 7.19 10.76
C CYS A 49 24.02 6.24 10.28
N THR A 50 23.56 5.37 11.16
CA THR A 50 22.37 4.53 10.90
C THR A 50 21.13 5.40 10.63
N ALA A 51 20.29 4.95 9.69
CA ALA A 51 18.98 5.54 9.41
C ALA A 51 17.84 4.87 10.22
N ASP A 52 18.13 3.83 11.00
CA ASP A 52 17.15 3.20 11.89
C ASP A 52 17.04 3.99 13.19
N TYR A 53 16.17 5.00 13.23
CA TYR A 53 16.06 5.92 14.38
C TYR A 53 14.77 5.77 15.19
N ALA A 54 13.77 5.03 14.71
CA ALA A 54 12.40 5.10 15.22
C ALA A 54 12.29 4.76 16.72
N ASN A 55 13.11 3.83 17.19
CA ASN A 55 13.14 3.34 18.58
C ASN A 55 14.44 3.74 19.33
N ALA A 56 15.22 4.68 18.78
CA ALA A 56 16.49 5.10 19.37
C ALA A 56 16.29 6.19 20.44
N GLU A 57 17.16 6.22 21.45
CA GLU A 57 17.20 7.32 22.41
C GLU A 57 17.58 8.64 21.71
N PRO A 58 17.02 9.80 22.12
CA PRO A 58 17.23 11.07 21.42
C PRO A 58 18.71 11.43 21.21
N ASN A 59 19.04 11.91 20.02
CA ASN A 59 20.37 12.37 19.61
C ASN A 59 21.51 11.32 19.68
N THR A 60 21.23 10.02 19.74
CA THR A 60 22.24 8.95 19.71
C THR A 60 22.72 8.59 18.30
N HIS A 61 21.92 8.85 17.26
CA HIS A 61 22.19 8.50 15.87
C HIS A 61 22.68 9.73 15.10
N THR A 62 23.70 10.41 15.64
CA THR A 62 24.18 11.69 15.14
C THR A 62 25.69 11.71 14.90
N CYS A 63 26.15 12.61 14.04
CA CYS A 63 27.57 12.86 13.74
C CYS A 63 27.76 14.33 13.32
N PRO A 64 29.01 14.82 13.18
CA PRO A 64 29.28 16.20 12.77
C PRO A 64 28.56 16.63 11.48
N ILE A 65 28.38 15.73 10.50
CA ILE A 65 27.73 16.04 9.22
C ILE A 65 26.23 16.30 9.41
N CYS A 66 25.49 15.37 10.03
CA CYS A 66 24.04 15.55 10.20
C CYS A 66 23.70 16.56 11.30
N LEU A 67 24.65 16.92 12.15
CA LEU A 67 24.54 18.04 13.10
C LEU A 67 24.96 19.38 12.50
N GLY A 68 25.42 19.42 11.23
CA GLY A 68 25.84 20.66 10.58
C GLY A 68 27.01 21.36 11.29
N LEU A 69 27.92 20.61 11.91
CA LEU A 69 29.06 21.20 12.62
C LEU A 69 30.05 21.85 11.64
N PRO A 70 30.76 22.92 12.06
CA PRO A 70 31.73 23.59 11.21
C PRO A 70 32.80 22.63 10.66
N GLY A 71 33.02 22.69 9.34
CA GLY A 71 34.00 21.86 8.63
C GLY A 71 33.50 20.48 8.21
N ALA A 72 32.25 20.11 8.50
CA ALA A 72 31.67 18.87 8.03
C ALA A 72 31.25 18.95 6.55
N LEU A 73 31.50 17.89 5.78
CA LEU A 73 31.12 17.78 4.37
C LEU A 73 30.22 16.56 4.12
N PRO A 74 29.18 16.66 3.28
CA PRO A 74 28.28 15.56 2.95
C PRO A 74 28.92 14.54 1.98
N ALA A 75 28.49 13.28 2.06
CA ALA A 75 28.87 12.23 1.11
C ALA A 75 27.65 11.40 0.68
N ILE A 76 27.35 11.36 -0.63
CA ILE A 76 26.13 10.76 -1.18
C ILE A 76 26.04 9.25 -0.89
N ASN A 77 24.88 8.82 -0.38
CA ASN A 77 24.56 7.42 -0.19
C ASN A 77 24.19 6.72 -1.50
N ARG A 78 25.03 5.77 -1.93
CA ARG A 78 24.82 4.97 -3.16
C ARG A 78 23.50 4.20 -3.15
N ALA A 79 23.10 3.62 -2.02
CA ALA A 79 21.86 2.84 -1.93
C ALA A 79 20.62 3.73 -2.10
N ALA A 80 20.66 4.97 -1.57
CA ALA A 80 19.58 5.94 -1.77
C ALA A 80 19.42 6.33 -3.25
N ILE A 81 20.54 6.51 -3.98
CA ILE A 81 20.52 6.73 -5.42
C ILE A 81 19.89 5.54 -6.17
N GLU A 82 20.32 4.31 -5.84
CA GLU A 82 19.75 3.10 -6.46
C GLU A 82 18.24 2.99 -6.20
N PHE A 83 17.78 3.30 -4.99
CA PHE A 83 16.35 3.26 -4.64
C PHE A 83 15.53 4.32 -5.39
N ALA A 84 16.06 5.53 -5.58
CA ALA A 84 15.42 6.55 -6.40
C ALA A 84 15.37 6.16 -7.88
N LEU A 85 16.44 5.55 -8.42
CA LEU A 85 16.45 5.02 -9.79
C LEU A 85 15.41 3.92 -9.96
N ARG A 86 15.34 2.95 -9.04
CA ARG A 86 14.31 1.89 -9.04
C ARG A 86 12.91 2.48 -9.04
N THR A 87 12.68 3.50 -8.21
CA THR A 87 11.38 4.19 -8.13
C THR A 87 11.04 4.91 -9.43
N GLY A 88 11.95 5.70 -9.98
CA GLY A 88 11.74 6.38 -11.27
C GLY A 88 11.40 5.38 -12.39
N LEU A 89 12.13 4.27 -12.46
CA LEU A 89 11.89 3.22 -13.44
C LEU A 89 10.55 2.50 -13.25
N ALA A 90 10.19 2.17 -12.00
CA ALA A 90 8.91 1.54 -11.66
C ALA A 90 7.71 2.44 -11.97
N LEU A 91 7.88 3.76 -11.80
CA LEU A 91 6.92 4.79 -12.17
C LEU A 91 7.02 5.23 -13.65
N LYS A 92 7.81 4.51 -14.46
CA LYS A 92 7.96 4.76 -15.90
C LYS A 92 8.43 6.18 -16.23
N CYS A 93 9.18 6.80 -15.31
CA CYS A 93 9.83 8.09 -15.53
C CYS A 93 11.00 7.97 -16.52
N THR A 94 11.32 9.10 -17.14
CA THR A 94 12.60 9.31 -17.82
C THR A 94 13.66 9.57 -16.75
N ILE A 95 14.70 8.75 -16.71
CA ILE A 95 15.86 8.97 -15.85
C ILE A 95 16.74 10.02 -16.50
N ALA A 96 17.17 11.02 -15.73
CA ALA A 96 18.05 12.07 -16.24
C ALA A 96 19.42 11.48 -16.62
N ASP A 97 20.05 11.96 -17.70
CA ASP A 97 21.44 11.59 -18.01
C ASP A 97 22.41 12.14 -16.95
N TYR A 98 22.03 13.29 -16.39
CA TYR A 98 22.77 14.04 -15.37
C TYR A 98 21.78 14.68 -14.39
N CYS A 99 22.08 14.63 -13.10
CA CYS A 99 21.35 15.36 -12.06
C CYS A 99 22.31 15.96 -11.04
N LYS A 100 21.83 16.93 -10.25
CA LYS A 100 22.62 17.58 -9.19
C LYS A 100 21.81 17.76 -7.92
N PHE A 101 22.50 18.04 -6.83
CA PHE A 101 21.90 18.48 -5.58
C PHE A 101 21.93 20.01 -5.48
N ASP A 102 21.00 20.54 -4.70
CA ASP A 102 20.78 21.96 -4.46
C ASP A 102 20.53 22.21 -2.98
N ARG A 103 20.89 23.40 -2.50
CA ARG A 103 20.54 23.86 -1.16
C ARG A 103 19.21 24.59 -1.18
N LYS A 104 18.23 24.07 -0.44
CA LYS A 104 16.98 24.75 -0.08
C LYS A 104 17.18 25.47 1.24
N ASN A 105 17.36 26.79 1.21
CA ASN A 105 17.76 27.59 2.37
C ASN A 105 16.54 28.05 3.18
N TYR A 106 16.42 27.57 4.42
CA TYR A 106 15.48 28.09 5.41
C TYR A 106 15.98 27.76 6.83
N VAL A 107 15.66 28.62 7.79
CA VAL A 107 16.12 28.45 9.18
C VAL A 107 14.98 27.87 10.01
N TYR A 108 15.19 26.69 10.56
CA TYR A 108 14.27 26.06 11.51
C TYR A 108 15.06 25.19 12.50
N PRO A 109 14.64 25.07 13.79
CA PRO A 109 15.46 24.40 14.81
C PRO A 109 15.77 22.92 14.55
N ASP A 110 14.96 22.23 13.74
CA ASP A 110 15.16 20.83 13.37
C ASP A 110 16.12 20.63 12.17
N LEU A 111 16.57 21.73 11.55
CA LEU A 111 17.45 21.73 10.39
C LEU A 111 18.77 22.40 10.76
N PRO A 112 19.74 21.64 11.29
CA PRO A 112 20.91 22.22 11.95
C PRO A 112 21.85 22.96 10.99
N LYS A 113 21.83 22.62 9.70
CA LYS A 113 22.65 23.26 8.66
C LYS A 113 22.13 24.65 8.24
N GLY A 114 20.88 24.99 8.55
CA GLY A 114 20.20 26.18 8.01
C GLY A 114 19.86 26.09 6.51
N TYR A 115 20.05 24.93 5.91
CA TYR A 115 19.61 24.56 4.57
C TYR A 115 19.42 23.04 4.50
N GLN A 116 18.49 22.61 3.64
CA GLN A 116 18.22 21.21 3.33
C GLN A 116 18.83 20.91 1.97
N ILE A 117 19.63 19.84 1.86
CA ILE A 117 20.11 19.36 0.57
C ILE A 117 18.98 18.59 -0.12
N SER A 118 18.55 19.07 -1.28
CA SER A 118 17.47 18.53 -2.12
C SER A 118 17.90 18.57 -3.59
N GLN A 119 16.98 18.45 -4.55
CA GLN A 119 17.22 18.74 -5.96
C GLN A 119 16.17 19.70 -6.47
N TYR A 120 16.55 20.70 -7.27
CA TYR A 120 15.61 21.69 -7.77
C TYR A 120 15.34 21.54 -9.28
N ASP A 121 16.15 22.12 -10.14
CA ASP A 121 15.95 22.20 -11.58
C ASP A 121 16.32 20.92 -12.34
N LEU A 122 17.24 20.12 -11.80
CA LEU A 122 17.71 18.87 -12.41
C LEU A 122 17.48 17.66 -11.48
N PRO A 123 16.21 17.22 -11.32
CA PRO A 123 15.87 16.06 -10.50
C PRO A 123 16.35 14.75 -11.16
N LEU A 124 16.39 13.68 -10.36
CA LEU A 124 16.84 12.36 -10.81
C LEU A 124 15.95 11.72 -11.88
N ALA A 125 14.62 11.89 -11.78
CA ALA A 125 13.69 11.38 -12.78
C ALA A 125 12.49 12.32 -13.00
N THR A 126 11.97 12.35 -14.22
CA THR A 126 10.85 13.21 -14.63
C THR A 126 9.86 12.47 -15.55
N SER A 127 8.67 13.03 -15.71
CA SER A 127 7.71 12.61 -16.75
C SER A 127 7.36 11.10 -16.68
N GLY A 128 6.94 10.65 -15.51
CA GLY A 128 6.46 9.30 -15.28
C GLY A 128 4.94 9.16 -15.42
N LEU A 129 4.46 7.95 -15.13
CA LEU A 129 3.05 7.61 -15.21
C LEU A 129 2.72 6.52 -14.17
N LEU A 130 1.78 6.82 -13.28
CA LEU A 130 1.19 5.83 -12.38
C LEU A 130 -0.17 5.38 -12.90
N LYS A 131 -0.31 4.07 -13.13
CA LYS A 131 -1.60 3.44 -13.44
C LYS A 131 -2.18 2.78 -12.20
N PHE A 132 -3.45 3.05 -11.91
CA PHE A 132 -4.16 2.49 -10.76
C PHE A 132 -5.65 2.31 -11.06
N ASN A 133 -6.36 1.58 -10.21
CA ASN A 133 -7.81 1.41 -10.32
C ASN A 133 -8.50 2.30 -9.29
N SER A 134 -9.55 3.00 -9.71
CA SER A 134 -10.42 3.76 -8.82
C SER A 134 -11.87 3.61 -9.28
N ASN A 135 -12.77 3.25 -8.35
CA ASN A 135 -14.19 3.00 -8.64
C ASN A 135 -14.43 2.04 -9.83
N GLY A 136 -13.61 1.00 -9.98
CA GLY A 136 -13.71 0.01 -11.05
C GLY A 136 -13.17 0.48 -12.42
N MET A 137 -12.63 1.69 -12.51
CA MET A 137 -12.02 2.23 -13.73
C MET A 137 -10.49 2.27 -13.60
N SER A 138 -9.80 1.99 -14.70
CA SER A 138 -8.35 2.17 -14.78
C SER A 138 -8.03 3.64 -15.07
N ILE A 139 -7.33 4.28 -14.13
CA ILE A 139 -6.90 5.67 -14.21
C ILE A 139 -5.38 5.69 -14.42
N SER A 140 -4.91 6.69 -15.15
CA SER A 140 -3.49 6.99 -15.30
C SER A 140 -3.24 8.44 -14.89
N ALA A 141 -2.32 8.66 -13.96
CA ALA A 141 -1.91 10.00 -13.52
C ALA A 141 -0.41 10.19 -13.79
N GLY A 142 -0.05 11.35 -14.35
CA GLY A 142 1.33 11.70 -14.61
C GLY A 142 2.14 11.92 -13.33
N ILE A 143 3.44 11.67 -13.43
CA ILE A 143 4.43 12.00 -12.39
C ILE A 143 5.32 13.09 -12.97
N THR A 144 5.26 14.28 -12.38
CA THR A 144 6.09 15.40 -12.80
C THR A 144 7.57 15.07 -12.58
N ARG A 145 7.90 14.60 -11.36
CA ARG A 145 9.29 14.38 -10.91
C ARG A 145 9.40 13.44 -9.73
N VAL A 146 10.58 12.83 -9.62
CA VAL A 146 11.08 12.11 -8.45
C VAL A 146 12.48 12.65 -8.13
N HIS A 147 12.69 13.12 -6.90
CA HIS A 147 13.98 13.62 -6.45
C HIS A 147 14.32 13.21 -5.03
N LEU A 148 15.60 13.36 -4.70
CA LEU A 148 16.14 13.04 -3.40
C LEU A 148 16.38 14.30 -2.56
N GLU A 149 16.16 14.14 -1.27
CA GLU A 149 16.44 15.12 -0.23
C GLU A 149 16.85 14.42 1.07
N GLU A 150 17.21 15.22 2.07
CA GLU A 150 17.35 14.75 3.45
C GLU A 150 16.16 15.14 4.30
N ASP A 151 15.79 14.28 5.24
CA ASP A 151 14.80 14.63 6.24
C ASP A 151 15.36 15.53 7.34
N THR A 152 14.48 16.27 8.00
CA THR A 152 14.82 17.12 9.15
C THR A 152 14.79 16.34 10.46
N GLY A 153 15.30 16.94 11.53
CA GLY A 153 15.10 16.45 12.89
C GLY A 153 13.62 16.43 13.31
N ARG A 154 13.35 15.99 14.54
CA ARG A 154 12.02 16.00 15.14
C ARG A 154 11.95 17.07 16.22
N LEU A 155 10.84 17.83 16.24
CA LEU A 155 10.49 18.71 17.35
C LEU A 155 9.44 18.06 18.23
N VAL A 156 9.65 18.16 19.54
CA VAL A 156 8.67 17.76 20.56
C VAL A 156 8.36 18.98 21.42
N HIS A 157 7.16 19.52 21.27
CA HIS A 157 6.68 20.62 22.08
C HIS A 157 6.24 20.09 23.45
N ARG A 158 6.71 20.71 24.53
CA ARG A 158 6.31 20.40 25.90
C ARG A 158 5.77 21.66 26.55
N ASP A 159 4.48 21.59 26.87
CA ASP A 159 3.83 22.58 27.72
C ASP A 159 4.05 22.17 29.17
N SER A 160 4.70 23.05 29.93
CA SER A 160 4.91 22.87 31.37
C SER A 160 4.43 24.11 32.10
N SER A 161 3.45 23.93 32.98
CA SER A 161 2.92 24.99 33.86
C SER A 161 3.98 25.62 34.77
N ALA A 162 5.13 24.95 34.98
CA ALA A 162 6.18 25.40 35.89
C ALA A 162 7.41 26.02 35.20
N SER A 163 7.62 25.79 33.90
CA SER A 163 8.87 26.17 33.21
C SER A 163 8.69 26.85 31.84
N GLY A 164 7.44 27.20 31.49
CA GLY A 164 7.11 27.79 30.19
C GLY A 164 7.10 26.78 29.05
N ASN A 165 6.59 27.20 27.90
CA ASN A 165 6.52 26.35 26.72
C ASN A 165 7.92 26.22 26.11
N ARG A 166 8.40 24.99 25.94
CA ARG A 166 9.70 24.70 25.33
C ARG A 166 9.57 23.63 24.27
N SER A 167 10.45 23.69 23.27
CA SER A 167 10.54 22.67 22.22
C SER A 167 11.86 21.92 22.40
N LEU A 168 11.79 20.59 22.41
CA LEU A 168 12.95 19.71 22.42
C LEU A 168 13.26 19.29 20.99
N VAL A 169 14.55 19.24 20.64
CA VAL A 169 15.01 18.85 19.31
C VAL A 169 15.71 17.49 19.39
N ASP A 170 15.33 16.58 18.50
CA ASP A 170 15.98 15.29 18.29
C ASP A 170 16.48 15.18 16.84
N PHE A 171 17.80 15.11 16.67
CA PHE A 171 18.47 15.02 15.37
C PHE A 171 18.69 13.59 14.88
N ASN A 172 18.16 12.56 15.56
CA ASN A 172 18.26 11.19 15.10
C ASN A 172 17.74 11.00 13.67
N ARG A 173 16.65 11.67 13.30
CA ARG A 173 16.08 11.65 11.94
C ARG A 173 16.80 12.55 10.94
N SER A 174 17.55 13.56 11.40
CA SER A 174 18.19 14.53 10.51
C SER A 174 19.19 13.84 9.58
N GLY A 175 19.06 14.06 8.27
CA GLY A 175 19.92 13.45 7.25
C GLY A 175 19.44 12.07 6.75
N VAL A 176 18.32 11.53 7.24
CA VAL A 176 17.73 10.28 6.69
C VAL A 176 17.35 10.51 5.22
N PRO A 177 17.59 9.55 4.29
CA PRO A 177 17.25 9.76 2.91
C PRO A 177 15.75 9.81 2.71
N LEU A 178 15.32 10.86 2.03
CA LEU A 178 13.94 11.16 1.75
C LEU A 178 13.80 11.36 0.25
N MET A 179 12.77 10.76 -0.31
CA MET A 179 12.44 10.88 -1.73
C MET A 179 11.11 11.59 -1.85
N GLU A 180 11.05 12.61 -2.68
CA GLU A 180 9.81 13.33 -2.98
C GLU A 180 9.33 12.95 -4.39
N ILE A 181 8.05 12.63 -4.50
CA ILE A 181 7.36 12.23 -5.72
C ILE A 181 6.21 13.22 -5.92
N VAL A 182 6.31 14.02 -6.97
CA VAL A 182 5.31 15.04 -7.30
C VAL A 182 4.47 14.55 -8.47
N SER A 183 3.15 14.47 -8.27
CA SER A 183 2.21 14.11 -9.33
C SER A 183 1.88 15.31 -10.20
N ASP A 184 1.53 15.04 -11.46
CA ASP A 184 0.80 16.00 -12.26
C ASP A 184 -0.60 16.23 -11.65
N PRO A 185 -1.26 17.38 -11.92
CA PRO A 185 -2.58 17.70 -11.40
C PRO A 185 -3.70 16.94 -12.17
N ASP A 186 -3.58 15.63 -12.28
CA ASP A 186 -4.44 14.76 -13.11
C ASP A 186 -5.61 14.13 -12.35
N LEU A 187 -5.60 14.21 -11.01
CA LEU A 187 -6.62 13.60 -10.17
C LEU A 187 -7.88 14.48 -10.13
N ARG A 188 -9.04 13.84 -10.16
CA ARG A 188 -10.36 14.51 -10.31
C ARG A 188 -11.31 14.29 -9.14
N SER A 189 -10.95 13.46 -8.18
CA SER A 189 -11.76 13.28 -6.97
C SER A 189 -10.90 12.89 -5.76
N PRO A 190 -11.40 13.13 -4.53
CA PRO A 190 -10.73 12.68 -3.32
C PRO A 190 -10.47 11.17 -3.28
N GLU A 191 -11.37 10.35 -3.83
CA GLU A 191 -11.23 8.90 -3.93
C GLU A 191 -10.08 8.50 -4.85
N GLN A 192 -9.94 9.19 -6.01
CA GLN A 192 -8.80 8.97 -6.91
C GLN A 192 -7.48 9.31 -6.21
N ALA A 193 -7.44 10.35 -5.38
CA ALA A 193 -6.25 10.70 -4.61
C ALA A 193 -5.89 9.62 -3.57
N ARG A 194 -6.88 9.08 -2.84
CA ARG A 194 -6.67 7.94 -1.95
C ARG A 194 -6.12 6.73 -2.70
N ASP A 195 -6.76 6.35 -3.81
CA ASP A 195 -6.41 5.15 -4.57
C ASP A 195 -5.04 5.29 -5.25
N TYR A 196 -4.67 6.50 -5.70
CA TYR A 196 -3.33 6.85 -6.17
C TYR A 196 -2.28 6.60 -5.08
N LEU A 197 -2.51 7.09 -3.86
CA LEU A 197 -1.56 6.94 -2.75
C LEU A 197 -1.41 5.47 -2.32
N ILE A 198 -2.49 4.70 -2.33
CA ILE A 198 -2.47 3.26 -2.06
C ILE A 198 -1.62 2.53 -3.11
N ALA A 199 -1.85 2.82 -4.41
CA ALA A 199 -1.09 2.21 -5.49
C ALA A 199 0.39 2.58 -5.47
N LEU A 200 0.70 3.86 -5.22
CA LEU A 200 2.08 4.34 -5.08
C LEU A 200 2.78 3.64 -3.91
N ARG A 201 2.15 3.62 -2.73
CA ARG A 201 2.68 2.91 -1.55
C ARG A 201 2.91 1.42 -1.84
N GLN A 202 1.99 0.76 -2.53
CA GLN A 202 2.14 -0.64 -2.90
C GLN A 202 3.39 -0.84 -3.75
N ILE A 203 3.58 -0.04 -4.80
CA ILE A 203 4.77 -0.12 -5.67
C ILE A 203 6.05 0.07 -4.86
N LEU A 204 6.14 1.12 -4.03
CA LEU A 204 7.35 1.42 -3.25
C LEU A 204 7.73 0.28 -2.30
N ARG A 205 6.73 -0.34 -1.65
CA ARG A 205 6.95 -1.53 -0.81
C ARG A 205 7.38 -2.73 -1.65
N TYR A 206 6.75 -2.92 -2.81
CA TYR A 206 7.02 -4.05 -3.71
C TYR A 206 8.43 -4.03 -4.29
N ILE A 207 8.98 -2.85 -4.58
CA ILE A 207 10.36 -2.71 -5.08
C ILE A 207 11.40 -2.60 -3.94
N GLY A 208 10.94 -2.68 -2.69
CA GLY A 208 11.77 -2.73 -1.49
C GLY A 208 12.47 -1.42 -1.13
N VAL A 209 11.96 -0.26 -1.58
CA VAL A 209 12.62 1.04 -1.35
C VAL A 209 12.13 1.77 -0.10
N SER A 210 10.92 1.47 0.38
CA SER A 210 10.34 2.07 1.59
C SER A 210 9.37 1.12 2.29
N SER A 211 9.25 1.24 3.62
CA SER A 211 8.19 0.58 4.40
C SER A 211 6.79 1.11 4.08
N GLY A 212 6.71 2.36 3.58
CA GLY A 212 5.46 3.04 3.30
C GLY A 212 4.59 3.29 4.54
N ASN A 213 5.13 3.19 5.76
CA ASN A 213 4.35 3.37 6.98
C ASN A 213 4.04 4.86 7.22
N MET A 214 2.76 5.23 7.24
CA MET A 214 2.35 6.62 7.50
C MET A 214 2.44 6.99 8.98
N GLU A 215 2.19 6.03 9.89
CA GLU A 215 2.19 6.27 11.34
C GLU A 215 3.59 6.60 11.85
N GLU A 216 4.60 5.93 11.31
CA GLU A 216 6.03 6.20 11.58
C GLU A 216 6.56 7.41 10.79
N GLY A 217 5.76 8.03 9.92
CA GLY A 217 6.16 9.15 9.07
C GLY A 217 7.05 8.77 7.88
N ALA A 218 7.21 7.48 7.60
CA ALA A 218 7.96 6.97 6.44
C ALA A 218 7.25 7.22 5.11
N PHE A 219 5.95 7.54 5.13
CA PHE A 219 5.17 7.98 3.97
C PHE A 219 4.28 9.16 4.38
N ARG A 220 4.52 10.33 3.78
CA ARG A 220 3.80 11.58 4.02
C ARG A 220 3.25 12.11 2.71
N CYS A 221 2.13 12.82 2.77
CA CYS A 221 1.52 13.44 1.60
C CYS A 221 1.02 14.83 1.95
N ASP A 222 1.41 15.81 1.15
CA ASP A 222 0.75 17.11 1.07
C ASP A 222 -0.12 17.12 -0.20
N ALA A 223 -1.32 17.67 -0.09
CA ALA A 223 -2.32 17.61 -1.15
C ALA A 223 -2.63 19.01 -1.66
N ASN A 224 -2.59 19.19 -2.97
CA ASN A 224 -2.91 20.44 -3.63
C ASN A 224 -4.26 20.28 -4.34
N VAL A 225 -5.21 21.16 -4.05
CA VAL A 225 -6.55 21.13 -4.65
C VAL A 225 -6.96 22.51 -5.15
N SER A 226 -7.57 22.51 -6.34
CA SER A 226 -8.15 23.67 -6.99
C SER A 226 -9.42 23.24 -7.74
N ILE A 227 -10.20 24.22 -8.16
CA ILE A 227 -11.43 24.02 -8.92
C ILE A 227 -11.34 24.76 -10.25
N ARG A 228 -11.83 24.08 -11.29
CA ARG A 228 -11.92 24.55 -12.67
C ARG A 228 -13.38 24.66 -13.10
N SER A 229 -13.72 25.66 -13.91
CA SER A 229 -15.04 25.77 -14.53
C SER A 229 -15.14 24.86 -15.76
N ASP A 230 -16.36 24.65 -16.24
CA ASP A 230 -16.66 23.77 -17.38
C ASP A 230 -15.92 24.14 -18.68
N ASP A 231 -15.59 25.42 -18.87
CA ASP A 231 -14.80 25.93 -20.00
C ASP A 231 -13.29 25.64 -19.87
N GLY A 232 -12.88 24.99 -18.79
CA GLY A 232 -11.50 24.64 -18.51
C GLY A 232 -10.66 25.76 -17.89
N ALA A 233 -11.25 26.91 -17.56
CA ALA A 233 -10.55 27.97 -16.85
C ALA A 233 -10.38 27.63 -15.36
N LEU A 234 -9.17 27.81 -14.83
CA LEU A 234 -8.95 27.73 -13.38
C LEU A 234 -9.66 28.92 -12.73
N VAL A 235 -10.69 28.63 -11.93
CA VAL A 235 -11.54 29.63 -11.26
C VAL A 235 -11.21 29.76 -9.77
N GLY A 236 -10.53 28.77 -9.17
CA GLY A 236 -10.02 28.84 -7.80
C GLY A 236 -8.50 28.83 -7.74
N ALA A 237 -7.90 29.61 -6.84
CA ALA A 237 -6.47 29.50 -6.55
C ALA A 237 -6.13 28.14 -5.91
N LYS A 238 -4.85 27.74 -6.00
CA LYS A 238 -4.36 26.48 -5.41
C LYS A 238 -4.40 26.53 -3.89
N VAL A 239 -5.07 25.57 -3.24
CA VAL A 239 -4.98 25.38 -1.80
C VAL A 239 -4.13 24.15 -1.51
N GLU A 240 -3.13 24.32 -0.65
CA GLU A 240 -2.27 23.24 -0.17
C GLU A 240 -2.75 22.80 1.20
N ILE A 241 -3.06 21.52 1.35
CA ILE A 241 -3.46 20.90 2.61
C ILE A 241 -2.28 20.09 3.15
N LYS A 242 -1.94 20.31 4.42
CA LYS A 242 -0.90 19.58 5.16
C LYS A 242 -1.50 18.87 6.38
N ASN A 243 -0.68 18.07 7.07
CA ASN A 243 -1.02 17.37 8.32
C ASN A 243 -2.09 16.27 8.17
N MET A 244 -1.97 15.45 7.11
CA MET A 244 -2.85 14.29 6.88
C MET A 244 -2.06 12.99 7.12
N ASN A 245 -2.36 12.30 8.23
CA ASN A 245 -1.58 11.15 8.69
C ASN A 245 -2.10 9.79 8.20
N SER A 246 -3.17 9.76 7.39
CA SER A 246 -3.70 8.52 6.80
C SER A 246 -4.32 8.79 5.43
N PHE A 247 -4.43 7.76 4.59
CA PHE A 247 -5.11 7.88 3.29
C PHE A 247 -6.58 8.30 3.44
N ARG A 248 -7.24 7.87 4.51
CA ARG A 248 -8.59 8.30 4.85
C ARG A 248 -8.64 9.79 5.22
N ALA A 249 -7.68 10.27 5.99
CA ALA A 249 -7.55 11.69 6.32
C ALA A 249 -7.33 12.54 5.06
N VAL A 250 -6.50 12.08 4.11
CA VAL A 250 -6.32 12.75 2.81
C VAL A 250 -7.64 12.84 2.04
N GLU A 251 -8.38 11.72 1.92
CA GLU A 251 -9.68 11.72 1.24
C GLU A 251 -10.67 12.68 1.90
N HIS A 252 -10.80 12.63 3.23
CA HIS A 252 -11.71 13.49 3.98
C HIS A 252 -11.32 14.97 3.86
N ALA A 253 -10.03 15.29 3.98
CA ALA A 253 -9.54 16.67 3.90
C ALA A 253 -9.78 17.26 2.51
N LEU A 254 -9.49 16.50 1.45
CA LEU A 254 -9.77 16.89 0.08
C LEU A 254 -11.27 17.07 -0.17
N ARG A 255 -12.11 16.17 0.36
CA ARG A 255 -13.57 16.28 0.22
C ARG A 255 -14.12 17.53 0.92
N PHE A 256 -13.64 17.81 2.13
CA PHE A 256 -14.01 19.03 2.84
C PHE A 256 -13.59 20.28 2.06
N GLU A 257 -12.34 20.31 1.59
CA GLU A 257 -11.79 21.46 0.88
C GLU A 257 -12.46 21.68 -0.48
N GLU A 258 -12.76 20.61 -1.21
CA GLU A 258 -13.57 20.65 -2.44
C GLU A 258 -14.94 21.32 -2.17
N GLN A 259 -15.66 20.88 -1.13
CA GLN A 259 -16.96 21.45 -0.78
C GLN A 259 -16.85 22.91 -0.34
N ARG A 260 -15.83 23.26 0.44
CA ARG A 260 -15.55 24.65 0.85
C ARG A 260 -15.35 25.54 -0.37
N GLN A 261 -14.46 25.14 -1.29
CA GLN A 261 -14.15 25.94 -2.46
C GLN A 261 -15.37 26.10 -3.37
N ARG A 262 -16.16 25.03 -3.58
CA ARG A 262 -17.42 25.11 -4.35
C ARG A 262 -18.42 26.07 -3.71
N SER A 263 -18.58 26.02 -2.39
CA SER A 263 -19.52 26.88 -1.68
C SER A 263 -19.12 28.36 -1.77
N GLU A 264 -17.83 28.66 -1.60
CA GLU A 264 -17.31 30.03 -1.68
C GLU A 264 -17.49 30.60 -3.10
N LEU A 265 -17.10 29.84 -4.12
CA LEU A 265 -17.25 30.24 -5.53
C LEU A 265 -18.72 30.41 -5.94
N SER A 266 -19.60 29.50 -5.50
CA SER A 266 -21.04 29.61 -5.76
C SER A 266 -21.68 30.82 -5.06
N GLY A 267 -21.11 31.26 -3.94
CA GLY A 267 -21.50 32.48 -3.23
C GLY A 267 -20.95 33.76 -3.85
N GLY A 268 -20.16 33.68 -4.93
CA GLY A 268 -19.49 34.82 -5.55
C GLY A 268 -18.21 35.27 -4.83
N GLY A 269 -17.71 34.46 -3.89
CA GLY A 269 -16.44 34.67 -3.20
C GLY A 269 -15.23 34.29 -4.06
N LEU A 270 -14.04 34.56 -3.52
CA LEU A 270 -12.76 34.30 -4.20
C LEU A 270 -11.93 33.32 -3.38
N ILE A 271 -11.35 32.31 -4.05
CA ILE A 271 -10.37 31.42 -3.43
C ILE A 271 -8.99 32.05 -3.55
N ILE A 272 -8.36 32.31 -2.41
CA ILE A 272 -6.96 32.77 -2.33
C ILE A 272 -6.00 31.59 -2.17
N GLN A 273 -4.77 31.76 -2.64
CA GLN A 273 -3.73 30.75 -2.47
C GLN A 273 -3.27 30.72 -1.01
N GLU A 274 -3.52 29.62 -0.31
CA GLU A 274 -3.20 29.47 1.12
C GLU A 274 -2.77 28.05 1.46
N THR A 275 -2.03 27.91 2.57
CA THR A 275 -1.69 26.62 3.15
C THR A 275 -2.58 26.37 4.37
N ARG A 276 -3.30 25.26 4.35
CA ARG A 276 -4.26 24.84 5.37
C ARG A 276 -3.79 23.54 6.02
N GLY A 277 -4.13 23.35 7.29
CA GLY A 277 -3.90 22.11 8.03
C GLY A 277 -5.20 21.34 8.21
N TRP A 278 -5.15 20.02 8.08
CA TRP A 278 -6.26 19.15 8.47
C TRP A 278 -6.30 18.95 10.00
N VAL A 279 -7.50 19.05 10.58
CA VAL A 279 -7.76 18.81 12.02
C VAL A 279 -8.80 17.69 12.14
N GLU A 280 -8.34 16.48 12.45
CA GLU A 280 -9.15 15.25 12.47
C GLU A 280 -10.35 15.34 13.41
N GLU A 281 -10.17 15.89 14.62
CA GLU A 281 -11.23 15.97 15.65
C GLU A 281 -12.42 16.81 15.19
N SER A 282 -12.15 17.84 14.40
CA SER A 282 -13.17 18.76 13.90
C SER A 282 -13.67 18.40 12.49
N GLY A 283 -12.94 17.55 11.76
CA GLY A 283 -13.22 17.19 10.38
C GLY A 283 -13.13 18.38 9.41
N LYS A 284 -12.21 19.32 9.65
CA LYS A 284 -12.10 20.58 8.88
C LYS A 284 -10.65 20.91 8.52
N THR A 285 -10.48 21.65 7.41
CA THR A 285 -9.24 22.35 7.11
C THR A 285 -9.23 23.72 7.78
N VAL A 286 -8.14 24.07 8.45
CA VAL A 286 -7.94 25.38 9.09
C VAL A 286 -6.78 26.12 8.43
N PRO A 287 -6.88 27.45 8.21
CA PRO A 287 -5.77 28.21 7.65
C PRO A 287 -4.59 28.20 8.64
N GLN A 288 -3.39 27.89 8.17
CA GLN A 288 -2.17 27.95 8.99
C GLN A 288 -1.35 29.21 8.69
N ARG A 289 -1.19 29.54 7.40
CA ARG A 289 -0.43 30.72 6.94
C ARG A 289 -1.03 31.27 5.65
N THR A 290 -1.12 32.59 5.54
CA THR A 290 -1.37 33.30 4.28
C THR A 290 -0.04 33.54 3.56
N LYS A 291 -0.05 33.38 2.23
CA LYS A 291 1.15 33.35 1.38
C LYS A 291 1.70 34.74 1.02
N GLU A 292 1.57 35.73 1.90
CA GLU A 292 2.24 37.05 1.72
C GLU A 292 3.77 36.93 1.72
N GLN A 293 4.30 35.77 2.10
CA GLN A 293 5.70 35.39 1.96
C GLN A 293 5.79 34.14 1.08
N ALA A 294 5.89 34.31 -0.24
CA ALA A 294 6.54 33.27 -1.03
C ALA A 294 7.95 33.14 -0.45
N HIS A 295 8.23 32.06 0.29
CA HIS A 295 9.53 31.87 0.89
C HIS A 295 10.55 31.75 -0.24
N ASP A 296 11.37 32.79 -0.40
CA ASP A 296 12.55 32.73 -1.25
C ASP A 296 13.55 31.78 -0.58
N TYR A 297 13.43 30.50 -0.92
CA TYR A 297 14.34 29.44 -0.47
C TYR A 297 15.75 29.58 -1.03
N ARG A 298 15.99 30.58 -1.91
CA ARG A 298 17.31 30.88 -2.50
C ARG A 298 18.01 29.62 -2.98
N TYR A 299 17.34 28.83 -3.80
CA TYR A 299 17.92 27.59 -4.33
C TYR A 299 19.21 27.90 -5.10
N PHE A 300 20.26 27.14 -4.80
CA PHE A 300 21.48 27.14 -5.59
C PHE A 300 22.16 25.75 -5.53
N PRO A 301 22.97 25.38 -6.53
CA PRO A 301 23.67 24.10 -6.56
C PRO A 301 24.49 23.85 -5.30
N GLU A 302 24.43 22.64 -4.74
CA GLU A 302 25.24 22.21 -3.60
C GLU A 302 26.71 22.07 -4.05
N PRO A 303 27.62 23.00 -3.68
CA PRO A 303 29.01 22.95 -4.15
C PRO A 303 29.82 21.80 -3.54
N ASP A 304 29.40 21.27 -2.39
CA ASP A 304 30.14 20.23 -1.67
C ASP A 304 29.91 18.83 -2.27
N LEU A 305 28.90 18.68 -3.14
CA LEU A 305 28.55 17.43 -3.79
C LEU A 305 28.79 17.52 -5.29
N PRO A 306 29.60 16.62 -5.89
CA PRO A 306 29.70 16.55 -7.33
C PRO A 306 28.34 16.12 -7.91
N PRO A 307 28.04 16.56 -9.13
CA PRO A 307 26.84 16.09 -9.79
C PRO A 307 26.94 14.60 -10.15
N LEU A 308 25.77 14.01 -10.40
CA LEU A 308 25.62 12.61 -10.72
C LEU A 308 25.34 12.44 -12.22
N ALA A 309 25.94 11.42 -12.81
CA ALA A 309 25.65 10.99 -14.18
C ALA A 309 25.33 9.49 -14.17
N PHE A 310 24.36 9.10 -14.98
CA PHE A 310 23.87 7.72 -15.04
C PHE A 310 24.14 7.12 -16.41
N SER A 311 24.95 6.06 -16.46
CA SER A 311 25.17 5.34 -17.71
C SER A 311 23.94 4.48 -18.07
N GLY A 312 23.72 4.26 -19.37
CA GLY A 312 22.68 3.34 -19.82
C GLY A 312 22.84 1.92 -19.26
N GLU A 313 24.08 1.47 -19.05
CA GLU A 313 24.40 0.20 -18.39
C GLU A 313 23.88 0.16 -16.94
N MET A 314 24.15 1.20 -16.15
CA MET A 314 23.68 1.30 -14.76
C MET A 314 22.15 1.29 -14.70
N VAL A 315 21.49 2.07 -15.57
CA VAL A 315 20.02 2.11 -15.63
C VAL A 315 19.45 0.74 -16.00
N THR A 316 20.09 0.03 -16.93
CA THR A 316 19.68 -1.33 -17.36
C THR A 316 19.88 -2.35 -16.25
N GLU A 317 21.00 -2.30 -15.55
CA GLU A 317 21.28 -3.15 -14.38
C GLU A 317 20.23 -2.93 -13.29
N VAL A 318 19.95 -1.68 -12.92
CA VAL A 318 18.91 -1.37 -11.92
C VAL A 318 17.54 -1.87 -12.37
N ARG A 319 17.18 -1.64 -13.66
CA ARG A 319 15.91 -2.12 -14.23
C ARG A 319 15.76 -3.64 -14.11
N SER A 320 16.84 -4.40 -14.32
CA SER A 320 16.83 -5.87 -14.23
C SER A 320 16.57 -6.41 -12.81
N ARG A 321 16.80 -5.58 -11.78
CA ARG A 321 16.58 -5.93 -10.36
C ARG A 321 15.20 -5.53 -9.86
N ILE A 322 14.40 -4.82 -10.66
CA ILE A 322 13.03 -4.45 -10.30
C ILE A 322 12.15 -5.70 -10.47
N PRO A 323 11.46 -6.17 -9.41
CA PRO A 323 10.55 -7.29 -9.53
C PRO A 323 9.37 -6.94 -10.43
N GLU A 324 8.66 -7.95 -10.93
CA GLU A 324 7.41 -7.73 -11.66
C GLU A 324 6.44 -6.90 -10.80
N LEU A 325 5.94 -5.79 -11.35
CA LEU A 325 5.11 -4.86 -10.58
C LEU A 325 3.75 -5.48 -10.27
N PRO A 326 3.07 -5.07 -9.18
CA PRO A 326 1.83 -5.70 -8.72
C PRO A 326 0.74 -5.82 -9.78
N ALA A 327 0.53 -4.79 -10.60
CA ALA A 327 -0.52 -4.78 -11.62
C ALA A 327 -0.21 -5.73 -12.80
N GLU A 328 1.07 -5.83 -13.18
CA GLU A 328 1.55 -6.73 -14.23
C GLU A 328 1.47 -8.17 -13.74
N ARG A 329 1.97 -8.41 -12.51
CA ARG A 329 1.88 -9.69 -11.81
C ARG A 329 0.44 -10.14 -11.63
N LYS A 330 -0.48 -9.27 -11.22
CA LYS A 330 -1.91 -9.59 -11.08
C LYS A 330 -2.48 -10.11 -12.41
N THR A 331 -2.21 -9.41 -13.50
CA THR A 331 -2.66 -9.83 -14.84
C THR A 331 -2.08 -11.19 -15.22
N ARG A 332 -0.79 -11.41 -14.97
CA ARG A 332 -0.13 -12.68 -15.23
C ARG A 332 -0.72 -13.82 -14.40
N LEU A 333 -0.90 -13.63 -13.08
CA LEU A 333 -1.41 -14.68 -12.20
C LEU A 333 -2.82 -15.12 -12.60
N ARG A 334 -3.68 -14.19 -13.01
CA ARG A 334 -5.02 -14.52 -13.54
C ARG A 334 -4.95 -15.38 -14.80
N ARG A 335 -4.03 -15.05 -15.71
CA ARG A 335 -3.84 -15.77 -16.98
C ARG A 335 -3.23 -17.16 -16.77
N ASP A 336 -2.15 -17.24 -15.99
CA ASP A 336 -1.31 -18.43 -15.89
C ASP A 336 -1.85 -19.43 -14.85
N TYR A 337 -2.54 -18.97 -13.80
CA TYR A 337 -3.06 -19.82 -12.73
C TYR A 337 -4.60 -19.88 -12.67
N GLY A 338 -5.31 -19.17 -13.54
CA GLY A 338 -6.77 -19.21 -13.63
C GLY A 338 -7.51 -18.67 -12.40
N ILE A 339 -6.84 -17.86 -11.56
CA ILE A 339 -7.42 -17.26 -10.37
C ILE A 339 -8.30 -16.05 -10.71
N ASN A 340 -9.30 -15.76 -9.87
CA ASN A 340 -10.20 -14.64 -10.10
C ASN A 340 -9.53 -13.30 -9.78
N ASP A 341 -10.16 -12.18 -10.18
CA ASP A 341 -9.59 -10.84 -10.02
C ASP A 341 -9.41 -10.42 -8.55
N GLY A 342 -10.35 -10.81 -7.68
CA GLY A 342 -10.28 -10.56 -6.24
C GLY A 342 -9.10 -11.27 -5.60
N ASP A 343 -8.97 -12.57 -5.84
CA ASP A 343 -7.88 -13.39 -5.30
C ASP A 343 -6.52 -12.86 -5.79
N ALA A 344 -6.40 -12.57 -7.09
CA ALA A 344 -5.17 -12.01 -7.67
C ALA A 344 -4.82 -10.65 -7.06
N THR A 345 -5.82 -9.81 -6.78
CA THR A 345 -5.61 -8.52 -6.12
C THR A 345 -5.05 -8.72 -4.72
N LEU A 346 -5.62 -9.65 -3.93
CA LEU A 346 -5.18 -9.91 -2.56
C LEU A 346 -3.77 -10.53 -2.52
N ILE A 347 -3.50 -11.52 -3.36
CA ILE A 347 -2.19 -12.20 -3.42
C ILE A 347 -1.07 -11.20 -3.78
N THR A 348 -1.34 -10.27 -4.70
CA THR A 348 -0.34 -9.30 -5.17
C THR A 348 -0.20 -8.05 -4.27
N GLN A 349 -0.90 -7.97 -3.13
CA GLN A 349 -0.72 -6.86 -2.18
C GLN A 349 0.68 -6.83 -1.58
N GLU A 350 1.23 -8.00 -1.29
CA GLU A 350 2.55 -8.18 -0.69
C GLU A 350 3.40 -9.06 -1.60
N GLN A 351 4.65 -8.68 -1.83
CA GLN A 351 5.55 -9.41 -2.71
C GLN A 351 5.77 -10.85 -2.22
N THR A 352 6.05 -11.00 -0.93
CA THR A 352 6.34 -12.31 -0.31
C THR A 352 5.17 -13.29 -0.44
N ILE A 353 3.94 -12.80 -0.34
CA ILE A 353 2.74 -13.63 -0.49
C ILE A 353 2.59 -14.11 -1.94
N ALA A 354 2.82 -13.22 -2.91
CA ALA A 354 2.79 -13.57 -4.32
C ALA A 354 3.94 -14.52 -4.72
N ASP A 355 5.13 -14.34 -4.16
CA ASP A 355 6.28 -15.23 -4.36
C ASP A 355 5.95 -16.65 -3.89
N VAL A 356 5.46 -16.79 -2.65
CA VAL A 356 5.10 -18.11 -2.11
C VAL A 356 3.92 -18.73 -2.86
N PHE A 357 2.91 -17.94 -3.25
CA PHE A 357 1.82 -18.44 -4.10
C PHE A 357 2.37 -19.12 -5.36
N GLU A 358 3.28 -18.45 -6.07
CA GLU A 358 3.85 -18.97 -7.31
C GLU A 358 4.74 -20.18 -7.07
N GLU A 359 5.58 -20.17 -6.04
CA GLU A 359 6.44 -21.30 -5.70
C GLU A 359 5.62 -22.55 -5.35
N VAL A 360 4.49 -22.39 -4.65
CA VAL A 360 3.60 -23.50 -4.28
C VAL A 360 2.76 -23.96 -5.47
N ALA A 361 2.33 -23.04 -6.33
CA ALA A 361 1.47 -23.36 -7.47
C ALA A 361 2.25 -23.87 -8.70
N ALA A 362 3.51 -23.49 -8.88
CA ALA A 362 4.31 -23.84 -10.06
C ALA A 362 4.42 -25.35 -10.33
N PRO A 363 4.60 -26.23 -9.33
CA PRO A 363 4.62 -27.69 -9.56
C PRO A 363 3.26 -28.27 -9.96
N LEU A 364 2.17 -27.53 -9.74
CA LEU A 364 0.81 -28.05 -9.91
C LEU A 364 0.27 -27.91 -11.34
N GLN A 365 0.97 -27.15 -12.21
CA GLN A 365 0.85 -26.88 -13.68
C GLN A 365 -0.53 -26.83 -14.36
N GLU A 366 -1.62 -27.13 -13.67
CA GLU A 366 -2.99 -27.07 -14.14
C GLU A 366 -3.71 -25.90 -13.45
N SER A 367 -4.66 -25.25 -14.16
CA SER A 367 -5.45 -24.13 -13.63
C SER A 367 -6.18 -24.45 -12.32
N ASP A 368 -6.48 -25.72 -12.07
CA ASP A 368 -7.14 -26.18 -10.85
C ASP A 368 -6.22 -26.10 -9.64
N GLY A 369 -4.92 -26.36 -9.83
CA GLY A 369 -3.90 -26.23 -8.80
C GLY A 369 -3.74 -24.79 -8.32
N GLY A 370 -3.66 -23.85 -9.26
CA GLY A 370 -3.55 -22.41 -8.94
C GLY A 370 -4.74 -21.90 -8.11
N ARG A 371 -5.97 -22.24 -8.52
CA ARG A 371 -7.19 -21.88 -7.78
C ARG A 371 -7.25 -22.50 -6.38
N MET A 372 -6.81 -23.75 -6.26
CA MET A 372 -6.76 -24.44 -4.97
C MET A 372 -5.76 -23.79 -4.01
N VAL A 373 -4.55 -23.46 -4.49
CA VAL A 373 -3.54 -22.77 -3.68
C VAL A 373 -4.04 -21.40 -3.24
N ALA A 374 -4.63 -20.61 -4.16
CA ALA A 374 -5.17 -19.29 -3.84
C ALA A 374 -6.24 -19.35 -2.73
N ASN A 375 -7.18 -20.29 -2.83
CA ASN A 375 -8.24 -20.47 -1.84
C ASN A 375 -7.66 -20.77 -0.44
N TRP A 376 -6.77 -21.76 -0.33
CA TRP A 376 -6.16 -22.12 0.95
C TRP A 376 -5.27 -21.02 1.51
N LEU A 377 -4.48 -20.38 0.65
CA LEU A 377 -3.61 -19.27 1.05
C LEU A 377 -4.44 -18.15 1.68
N LEU A 378 -5.45 -17.66 0.96
CA LEU A 378 -6.23 -16.48 1.37
C LEU A 378 -7.14 -16.74 2.56
N ASN A 379 -7.80 -17.90 2.62
CA ASN A 379 -8.84 -18.15 3.62
C ASN A 379 -8.30 -18.79 4.91
N ASP A 380 -7.30 -19.67 4.80
CA ASP A 380 -6.90 -20.53 5.90
C ASP A 380 -5.46 -20.21 6.36
N ILE A 381 -4.50 -20.07 5.45
CA ILE A 381 -3.10 -19.82 5.80
C ILE A 381 -2.89 -18.39 6.33
N LEU A 382 -3.43 -17.37 5.64
CA LEU A 382 -3.42 -15.99 6.15
C LEU A 382 -4.26 -15.84 7.42
N GLY A 383 -5.32 -16.65 7.57
CA GLY A 383 -6.09 -16.74 8.81
C GLY A 383 -5.24 -17.28 9.97
N LEU A 384 -4.47 -18.35 9.72
CA LEU A 384 -3.55 -18.94 10.70
C LEU A 384 -2.42 -17.98 11.07
N GLN A 385 -1.86 -17.25 10.09
CA GLN A 385 -0.86 -16.20 10.32
C GLN A 385 -1.37 -15.19 11.37
N LYS A 386 -2.58 -14.67 11.15
CA LYS A 386 -3.22 -13.71 12.06
C LYS A 386 -3.47 -14.31 13.44
N HIS A 387 -3.93 -15.56 13.50
CA HIS A 387 -4.15 -16.27 14.77
C HIS A 387 -2.85 -16.48 15.56
N ARG A 388 -1.72 -16.75 14.88
CA ARG A 388 -0.39 -16.88 15.50
C ARG A 388 0.27 -15.52 15.81
N GLY A 389 -0.34 -14.41 15.43
CA GLY A 389 0.22 -13.07 15.65
C GLY A 389 1.49 -12.79 14.84
N LEU A 390 1.68 -13.50 13.72
CA LEU A 390 2.86 -13.31 12.88
C LEU A 390 2.78 -11.98 12.10
N PRO A 391 3.93 -11.31 11.85
CA PRO A 391 3.96 -10.08 11.06
C PRO A 391 3.35 -10.27 9.66
N ALA A 392 2.77 -9.20 9.11
CA ALA A 392 2.27 -9.19 7.74
C ALA A 392 3.34 -9.64 6.74
N GLY A 393 2.95 -10.40 5.71
CA GLY A 393 3.89 -10.98 4.73
C GLY A 393 4.72 -12.19 5.21
N THR A 394 4.64 -12.57 6.48
CA THR A 394 5.26 -13.81 7.01
C THR A 394 4.24 -14.94 7.00
N LEU A 395 4.54 -16.06 6.34
CA LEU A 395 3.65 -17.22 6.34
C LEU A 395 3.95 -18.17 7.50
N PRO A 396 2.92 -18.83 8.08
CA PRO A 396 3.09 -19.78 9.18
C PRO A 396 3.64 -21.14 8.72
N LEU A 397 3.83 -21.34 7.41
CA LEU A 397 4.36 -22.55 6.80
C LEU A 397 5.49 -22.19 5.84
N SER A 398 6.51 -23.05 5.77
CA SER A 398 7.48 -23.04 4.67
C SER A 398 6.81 -23.44 3.34
N VAL A 399 7.46 -23.09 2.22
CA VAL A 399 7.02 -23.48 0.87
C VAL A 399 6.85 -25.00 0.76
N ALA A 400 7.81 -25.76 1.30
CA ALA A 400 7.77 -27.22 1.27
C ALA A 400 6.59 -27.80 2.06
N GLN A 401 6.31 -27.27 3.25
CA GLN A 401 5.14 -27.67 4.03
C GLN A 401 3.84 -27.32 3.28
N PHE A 402 3.76 -26.14 2.66
CA PHE A 402 2.54 -25.76 1.97
C PHE A 402 2.30 -26.60 0.70
N GLN A 403 3.35 -26.95 -0.04
CA GLN A 403 3.26 -27.89 -1.16
C GLN A 403 2.78 -29.27 -0.71
N ASP A 404 3.36 -29.82 0.37
CA ASP A 404 2.95 -31.12 0.93
C ASP A 404 1.48 -31.10 1.39
N PHE A 405 1.06 -30.02 2.05
CA PHE A 405 -0.33 -29.81 2.46
C PHE A 405 -1.31 -29.83 1.28
N ILE A 406 -0.99 -29.11 0.20
CA ILE A 406 -1.84 -29.05 -0.99
C ILE A 406 -1.90 -30.42 -1.68
N LEU A 407 -0.77 -31.15 -1.73
CA LEU A 407 -0.73 -32.49 -2.31
C LEU A 407 -1.59 -33.51 -1.56
N LEU A 408 -1.60 -33.47 -0.22
CA LEU A 408 -2.46 -34.36 0.60
C LEU A 408 -3.94 -34.18 0.27
N ILE A 409 -4.38 -32.92 0.16
CA ILE A 409 -5.76 -32.61 -0.14
C ILE A 409 -6.09 -32.99 -1.58
N ARG A 410 -5.18 -32.71 -2.52
CA ARG A 410 -5.35 -33.04 -3.94
C ARG A 410 -5.46 -34.55 -4.18
N ARG A 411 -4.68 -35.36 -3.46
CA ARG A 411 -4.74 -36.83 -3.52
C ARG A 411 -5.98 -37.41 -2.84
N GLY A 412 -6.68 -36.62 -2.03
CA GLY A 412 -7.79 -37.09 -1.20
C GLY A 412 -7.32 -37.82 0.06
N ASP A 413 -6.02 -37.79 0.36
CA ASP A 413 -5.41 -38.38 1.56
C ASP A 413 -5.90 -37.69 2.84
N VAL A 414 -6.31 -36.42 2.73
CA VAL A 414 -6.90 -35.63 3.81
C VAL A 414 -8.10 -34.84 3.27
N THR A 415 -9.25 -34.92 3.94
CA THR A 415 -10.43 -34.13 3.57
C THR A 415 -10.24 -32.65 3.90
N GLY A 416 -10.97 -31.74 3.24
CA GLY A 416 -10.89 -30.31 3.55
C GLY A 416 -11.21 -29.97 5.02
N ARG A 417 -12.08 -30.74 5.67
CA ARG A 417 -12.38 -30.57 7.10
C ARG A 417 -11.20 -30.99 7.98
N ALA A 418 -10.62 -32.15 7.70
CA ALA A 418 -9.45 -32.66 8.41
C ALA A 418 -8.22 -31.75 8.20
N ALA A 419 -8.06 -31.18 7.01
CA ALA A 419 -7.01 -30.21 6.70
C ALA A 419 -7.11 -28.93 7.55
N LYS A 420 -8.32 -28.39 7.76
CA LYS A 420 -8.54 -27.24 8.65
C LYS A 420 -8.24 -27.56 10.12
N GLU A 421 -8.43 -28.81 10.54
CA GLU A 421 -8.05 -29.27 11.89
C GLU A 421 -6.53 -29.48 12.03
N LEU A 422 -5.87 -29.86 10.94
CA LEU A 422 -4.43 -30.11 10.91
C LEU A 422 -3.62 -28.82 11.07
N LEU A 423 -3.96 -27.76 10.33
CA LEU A 423 -3.18 -26.52 10.25
C LEU A 423 -2.83 -25.90 11.62
N PRO A 424 -3.76 -25.74 12.59
CA PRO A 424 -3.42 -25.20 13.91
C PRO A 424 -2.52 -26.11 14.75
N LYS A 425 -2.46 -27.41 14.44
CA LYS A 425 -1.74 -28.45 15.20
C LYS A 425 -0.41 -28.86 14.55
N LEU A 426 -0.05 -28.21 13.42
CA LEU A 426 1.19 -28.43 12.70
C LEU A 426 2.37 -27.86 13.49
N LEU A 427 3.39 -28.69 13.72
CA LEU A 427 4.66 -28.29 14.32
C LEU A 427 5.56 -27.64 13.27
N ASP A 428 6.40 -26.70 13.69
CA ASP A 428 7.17 -25.86 12.75
C ASP A 428 8.15 -26.66 11.89
N ASP A 429 8.74 -27.74 12.41
CA ASP A 429 9.69 -28.63 11.70
C ASP A 429 9.04 -29.92 11.14
N GLU A 430 7.71 -29.99 11.09
CA GLU A 430 6.97 -31.18 10.66
C GLU A 430 6.29 -30.96 9.29
N LEU A 431 6.35 -31.96 8.42
CA LEU A 431 5.55 -31.95 7.19
C LEU A 431 4.08 -32.27 7.50
N PRO A 432 3.11 -31.59 6.85
CA PRO A 432 1.68 -31.87 7.00
C PRO A 432 1.31 -33.34 6.85
N SER A 433 2.00 -34.11 6.01
CA SER A 433 1.76 -35.54 5.79
C SER A 433 2.10 -36.36 7.04
N ALA A 434 3.23 -36.05 7.69
CA ALA A 434 3.59 -36.65 8.97
C ALA A 434 2.61 -36.24 10.08
N ALA A 435 2.22 -34.96 10.12
CA ALA A 435 1.23 -34.47 11.08
C ALA A 435 -0.14 -35.16 10.90
N ALA A 436 -0.59 -35.38 9.67
CA ALA A 436 -1.84 -36.06 9.36
C ALA A 436 -1.86 -37.50 9.89
N ILE A 437 -0.75 -38.22 9.77
CA ILE A 437 -0.60 -39.58 10.32
C ILE A 437 -0.61 -39.53 11.85
N ARG A 438 0.22 -38.67 12.45
CA ARG A 438 0.36 -38.52 13.91
C ARG A 438 -0.98 -38.17 14.57
N LEU A 439 -1.75 -37.28 13.94
CA LEU A 439 -3.05 -36.83 14.41
C LEU A 439 -4.22 -37.74 13.98
N LYS A 440 -3.93 -38.82 13.24
CA LYS A 440 -4.94 -39.75 12.69
C LYS A 440 -6.01 -39.07 11.83
N LEU A 441 -5.61 -38.07 11.05
CA LEU A 441 -6.47 -37.25 10.18
C LEU A 441 -6.52 -37.76 8.73
N MET A 442 -5.79 -38.83 8.41
CA MET A 442 -5.86 -39.47 7.10
C MET A 442 -7.28 -39.94 6.78
N SER A 443 -7.67 -39.73 5.52
CA SER A 443 -8.98 -40.11 4.99
C SER A 443 -9.23 -41.60 5.16
N LEU A 444 -10.49 -41.93 5.42
CA LEU A 444 -10.95 -43.31 5.43
C LEU A 444 -11.22 -43.73 3.98
N HIS A 445 -10.37 -44.59 3.43
CA HIS A 445 -10.61 -45.25 2.14
C HIS A 445 -11.34 -46.60 2.30
N ASP A 446 -11.48 -47.07 3.55
CA ASP A 446 -12.16 -48.34 3.83
C ASP A 446 -13.67 -48.13 3.92
N SER A 447 -14.36 -48.59 2.86
CA SER A 447 -15.80 -48.56 2.73
C SER A 447 -16.55 -49.22 3.91
N ALA A 448 -15.92 -50.12 4.67
CA ALA A 448 -16.57 -50.79 5.80
C ALA A 448 -16.81 -49.85 7.00
N GLU A 449 -15.80 -49.08 7.42
CA GLU A 449 -15.93 -48.16 8.57
C GLU A 449 -16.91 -47.01 8.25
N VAL A 450 -16.89 -46.53 6.99
CA VAL A 450 -17.84 -45.52 6.51
C VAL A 450 -19.26 -46.08 6.45
N ARG A 451 -19.43 -47.33 6.00
CA ARG A 451 -20.72 -48.03 5.96
C ARG A 451 -21.28 -48.27 7.36
N ASP A 452 -20.46 -48.68 8.32
CA ASP A 452 -20.89 -48.85 9.71
C ASP A 452 -21.36 -47.51 10.33
N ALA A 453 -20.59 -46.44 10.13
CA ALA A 453 -20.98 -45.11 10.56
C ALA A 453 -22.28 -44.61 9.90
N ALA A 454 -22.49 -44.93 8.61
CA ALA A 454 -23.71 -44.61 7.88
C ALA A 454 -24.91 -45.38 8.44
N VAL A 455 -24.80 -46.70 8.62
CA VAL A 455 -25.86 -47.55 9.21
C VAL A 455 -26.24 -47.04 10.60
N GLN A 456 -25.26 -46.71 11.43
CA GLN A 456 -25.53 -46.19 12.77
C GLN A 456 -26.20 -44.81 12.73
N THR A 457 -25.80 -43.94 11.80
CA THR A 457 -26.44 -42.63 11.61
C THR A 457 -27.91 -42.78 11.21
N LEU A 458 -28.22 -43.70 10.29
CA LEU A 458 -29.61 -43.96 9.86
C LEU A 458 -30.48 -44.47 11.03
N ARG A 459 -29.93 -45.37 11.86
CA ARG A 459 -30.63 -45.88 13.05
C ARG A 459 -30.93 -44.81 14.08
N GLU A 460 -30.00 -43.88 14.30
CA GLU A 460 -30.13 -42.81 15.30
C GLU A 460 -30.90 -41.59 14.78
N GLN A 461 -31.19 -41.51 13.48
CA GLN A 461 -31.92 -40.40 12.85
C GLN A 461 -33.18 -40.86 12.06
N PRO A 462 -34.11 -41.61 12.67
CA PRO A 462 -35.24 -42.22 11.96
C PRO A 462 -36.17 -41.19 11.29
N LEU A 463 -36.31 -40.00 11.88
CA LEU A 463 -37.11 -38.92 11.29
C LEU A 463 -36.51 -38.41 9.97
N ALA A 464 -35.19 -38.28 9.89
CA ALA A 464 -34.52 -37.84 8.67
C ALA A 464 -34.60 -38.90 7.56
N VAL A 465 -34.57 -40.18 7.93
CA VAL A 465 -34.80 -41.30 7.00
C VAL A 465 -36.22 -41.26 6.43
N ALA A 466 -37.24 -41.08 7.28
CA ALA A 466 -38.62 -40.97 6.86
C ALA A 466 -38.86 -39.75 5.94
N ASP A 467 -38.28 -38.59 6.29
CA ASP A 467 -38.36 -37.38 5.47
C ASP A 467 -37.73 -37.57 4.08
N PHE A 468 -36.58 -38.25 4.00
CA PHE A 468 -35.94 -38.55 2.73
C PHE A 468 -36.79 -39.48 1.86
N ARG A 469 -37.34 -40.56 2.45
CA ARG A 469 -38.26 -41.50 1.76
C ARG A 469 -39.56 -40.81 1.30
N ALA A 470 -40.00 -39.77 1.99
CA ALA A 470 -41.12 -38.93 1.57
C ALA A 470 -40.77 -37.92 0.46
N GLY A 471 -39.56 -37.99 -0.11
CA GLY A 471 -39.11 -37.15 -1.23
C GLY A 471 -38.42 -35.85 -0.84
N LYS A 472 -38.18 -35.59 0.46
CA LYS A 472 -37.47 -34.38 0.91
C LYS A 472 -35.95 -34.56 0.80
N THR A 473 -35.40 -34.19 -0.34
CA THR A 473 -33.95 -34.31 -0.64
C THR A 473 -33.03 -33.59 0.36
N ALA A 474 -33.51 -32.54 1.03
CA ALA A 474 -32.77 -31.85 2.09
C ALA A 474 -32.39 -32.75 3.29
N ALA A 475 -33.16 -33.81 3.56
CA ALA A 475 -32.89 -34.74 4.65
C ALA A 475 -31.59 -35.55 4.43
N LEU A 476 -31.22 -35.82 3.17
CA LEU A 476 -29.96 -36.47 2.83
C LEU A 476 -28.75 -35.63 3.26
N GLY A 477 -28.84 -34.29 3.13
CA GLY A 477 -27.78 -33.38 3.56
C GLY A 477 -27.52 -33.46 5.08
N ARG A 478 -28.58 -33.65 5.89
CA ARG A 478 -28.48 -33.83 7.34
C ARG A 478 -27.81 -35.16 7.68
N LEU A 479 -28.24 -36.26 7.05
CA LEU A 479 -27.67 -37.59 7.26
C LEU A 479 -26.19 -37.65 6.85
N LEU A 480 -25.84 -37.00 5.74
CA LEU A 480 -24.47 -36.85 5.27
C LEU A 480 -23.61 -36.08 6.28
N GLY A 481 -24.10 -34.94 6.76
CA GLY A 481 -23.39 -34.13 7.77
C GLY A 481 -23.13 -34.90 9.07
N GLU A 482 -24.13 -35.65 9.55
CA GLU A 482 -24.00 -36.44 10.78
C GLU A 482 -23.06 -37.64 10.61
N THR A 483 -23.11 -38.33 9.46
CA THR A 483 -22.19 -39.44 9.16
C THR A 483 -20.74 -38.96 9.06
N ILE A 484 -20.50 -37.82 8.40
CA ILE A 484 -19.17 -37.18 8.34
C ILE A 484 -18.70 -36.77 9.75
N LYS A 485 -19.61 -36.28 10.60
CA LYS A 485 -19.27 -35.91 11.98
C LYS A 485 -18.86 -37.12 12.81
N ARG A 486 -19.53 -38.27 12.67
CA ARG A 486 -19.16 -39.52 13.37
C ARG A 486 -17.79 -40.05 12.98
N THR A 487 -17.40 -39.91 11.72
CA THR A 487 -16.08 -40.31 11.23
C THR A 487 -14.98 -39.28 11.55
N GLY A 488 -15.26 -38.29 12.41
CA GLY A 488 -14.32 -37.22 12.75
C GLY A 488 -13.97 -36.31 11.56
N GLY A 489 -14.80 -36.28 10.52
CA GLY A 489 -14.53 -35.53 9.29
C GLY A 489 -13.59 -36.24 8.30
N ARG A 490 -13.21 -37.50 8.56
CA ARG A 490 -12.24 -38.25 7.74
C ARG A 490 -12.85 -38.97 6.54
N ALA A 491 -14.18 -39.14 6.51
CA ALA A 491 -14.83 -39.77 5.37
C ALA A 491 -15.05 -38.77 4.23
N ASN A 492 -14.81 -39.21 2.98
CA ASN A 492 -15.06 -38.39 1.80
C ASN A 492 -16.57 -38.15 1.62
N PRO A 493 -17.04 -36.89 1.50
CA PRO A 493 -18.47 -36.59 1.34
C PRO A 493 -19.16 -37.30 0.18
N GLU A 494 -18.50 -37.48 -0.95
CA GLU A 494 -19.05 -38.17 -2.12
C GLU A 494 -19.21 -39.67 -1.85
N GLU A 495 -18.24 -40.27 -1.15
CA GLU A 495 -18.33 -41.67 -0.76
C GLU A 495 -19.43 -41.91 0.28
N VAL A 496 -19.52 -41.04 1.29
CA VAL A 496 -20.60 -41.07 2.29
C VAL A 496 -21.96 -40.94 1.61
N ARG A 497 -22.09 -40.01 0.65
CA ARG A 497 -23.32 -39.82 -0.14
C ARG A 497 -23.69 -41.11 -0.87
N ARG A 498 -22.74 -41.72 -1.59
CA ARG A 498 -22.95 -42.97 -2.33
C ARG A 498 -23.43 -44.09 -1.41
N ILE A 499 -22.74 -44.31 -0.28
CA ILE A 499 -23.07 -45.37 0.68
C ILE A 499 -24.44 -45.14 1.33
N LEU A 500 -24.76 -43.90 1.73
CA LEU A 500 -26.08 -43.58 2.28
C LEU A 500 -27.20 -43.85 1.27
N LEU A 501 -27.00 -43.48 0.00
CA LEU A 501 -27.97 -43.76 -1.06
C LEU A 501 -28.14 -45.25 -1.33
N GLU A 502 -27.05 -46.03 -1.34
CA GLU A 502 -27.11 -47.50 -1.46
C GLU A 502 -27.96 -48.09 -0.32
N ILE A 503 -27.65 -47.76 0.94
CA ILE A 503 -28.37 -48.32 2.10
C ILE A 503 -29.85 -47.89 2.10
N LEU A 504 -30.15 -46.66 1.72
CA LEU A 504 -31.52 -46.13 1.66
C LEU A 504 -32.33 -46.66 0.46
N SER A 505 -31.67 -47.28 -0.52
CA SER A 505 -32.31 -47.90 -1.69
C SER A 505 -32.53 -49.40 -1.51
N ASP A 506 -31.68 -50.06 -0.72
CA ASP A 506 -31.76 -51.49 -0.40
C ASP A 506 -32.78 -51.82 0.72
N GLU A 507 -33.26 -50.81 1.45
CA GLU A 507 -34.38 -50.88 2.43
C GLU A 507 -35.60 -50.05 2.00
#